data_AF-A0A367W3D9-F1
#
_entry.id   AF-A0A367W3D9-F1
#
_cell.length_a   1.000
_cell.length_b   1.000
_cell.length_c   1.000
_cell.angle_alpha   90.00
_cell.angle_beta   90.00
_cell.angle_gamma   90.00
#
_symmetry.space_group_name_H-M   'P 1'
#
loop_
_entity.id
_entity.type
_entity.pdbx_description
1 polymer ?
#
loop_
_entity_poly.entity_id
_entity_poly.type
_entity_poly.pdbx_seq_one_letter_code
_entity_poly.pdbx_strand_id
1 'polypeptide(L)'
;MGLWMSDRIIKAQDIGEDKGDEASVSSSEMTNHPDMELDRDMDANYCFADIYVRNAPSYLQGVLGTVQEPVHGELRDANKGLLAFEDGVCEISASSSFLTVAMSASDGEGLDQIRGYVEEKLRSLSDHQVIEFDWRKH
;
A
#
# COMPACT_ATOMS: atom_id res chain seq x y z
N MET A 1 16.31 -31.04 41.02
CA MET A 1 14.99 -30.52 40.63
C MET A 1 15.22 -29.62 39.43
N GLY A 2 14.76 -29.82 38.20
CA GLY A 2 14.04 -30.87 37.51
C GLY A 2 13.87 -30.32 36.08
N LEU A 3 14.62 -30.85 35.11
CA LEU A 3 14.46 -30.52 33.68
C LEU A 3 13.33 -31.40 33.15
N TRP A 4 12.20 -30.81 32.75
CA TRP A 4 11.12 -31.51 32.06
C TRP A 4 11.22 -31.19 30.56
N MET A 5 11.80 -32.12 29.82
CA MET A 5 11.62 -32.23 28.38
C MET A 5 10.25 -32.88 28.13
N SER A 6 9.39 -32.23 27.36
CA SER A 6 8.12 -32.82 26.90
C SER A 6 8.25 -33.21 25.44
N ASP A 7 8.46 -34.49 25.18
CA ASP A 7 8.29 -35.11 23.87
C ASP A 7 6.81 -35.05 23.48
N ARG A 8 6.45 -34.26 22.47
CA ARG A 8 5.15 -34.38 21.80
C ARG A 8 5.33 -35.09 20.47
N ILE A 9 4.95 -36.37 20.51
CA ILE A 9 4.87 -37.31 19.39
C ILE A 9 3.78 -36.86 18.41
N ILE A 10 4.14 -36.85 17.13
CA ILE A 10 3.29 -36.66 15.96
C ILE A 10 2.32 -37.85 15.85
N LYS A 11 1.00 -37.60 15.73
CA LYS A 11 0.04 -38.59 15.24
C LYS A 11 -0.53 -38.11 13.90
N ALA A 12 -0.10 -38.75 12.83
CA ALA A 12 -0.82 -38.75 11.56
C ALA A 12 -2.05 -39.66 11.70
N GLN A 13 -3.21 -39.18 11.27
CA GLN A 13 -4.36 -40.02 10.97
C GLN A 13 -4.66 -39.85 9.49
N ASP A 14 -4.16 -40.83 8.73
CA ASP A 14 -4.70 -41.23 7.45
C ASP A 14 -5.77 -42.30 7.72
N ILE A 15 -6.95 -42.12 7.13
CA ILE A 15 -7.93 -43.15 6.78
C ILE A 15 -8.83 -42.48 5.74
N GLY A 16 -8.67 -42.91 4.49
CA GLY A 16 -9.54 -42.55 3.39
C GLY A 16 -10.83 -43.36 3.39
N GLU A 17 -11.81 -42.89 2.60
CA GLU A 17 -12.67 -43.78 1.80
C GLU A 17 -13.32 -42.98 0.67
N ASP A 18 -13.03 -43.43 -0.55
CA ASP A 18 -13.65 -43.08 -1.82
C ASP A 18 -15.06 -43.71 -1.88
N LYS A 19 -16.07 -42.91 -2.27
CA LYS A 19 -17.29 -43.37 -2.93
C LYS A 19 -18.09 -42.20 -3.48
N GLY A 20 -18.10 -42.08 -4.81
CA GLY A 20 -19.12 -41.32 -5.55
C GLY A 20 -20.49 -42.01 -5.50
N ASP A 21 -21.56 -41.23 -5.44
CA ASP A 21 -22.39 -40.91 -6.61
C ASP A 21 -23.59 -40.01 -6.24
N GLU A 22 -23.75 -38.96 -7.06
CA GLU A 22 -24.96 -38.32 -7.57
C GLU A 22 -26.15 -37.91 -6.65
N ALA A 23 -26.37 -36.58 -6.71
CA ALA A 23 -27.65 -35.88 -6.81
C ALA A 23 -28.59 -35.82 -5.59
N SER A 24 -28.59 -34.65 -4.94
CA SER A 24 -29.85 -34.01 -4.56
C SER A 24 -29.72 -32.49 -4.73
N VAL A 25 -30.32 -31.99 -5.80
CA VAL A 25 -30.53 -30.57 -6.08
C VAL A 25 -31.41 -30.00 -4.96
N SER A 26 -30.87 -29.07 -4.19
CA SER A 26 -31.66 -28.07 -3.50
C SER A 26 -31.10 -26.72 -3.89
N SER A 27 -31.75 -26.10 -4.87
CA SER A 27 -31.51 -24.74 -5.31
C SER A 27 -31.79 -23.78 -4.15
N SER A 28 -30.78 -23.52 -3.34
CA SER A 28 -30.76 -22.36 -2.46
C SER A 28 -30.47 -21.17 -3.36
N GLU A 29 -31.49 -20.34 -3.60
CA GLU A 29 -31.37 -19.03 -4.21
C GLU A 29 -30.20 -18.29 -3.57
N MET A 30 -29.04 -18.30 -4.25
CA MET A 30 -27.99 -17.34 -4.01
C MET A 30 -28.59 -16.04 -4.52
N THR A 31 -29.22 -15.28 -3.62
CA THR A 31 -29.42 -13.86 -3.82
C THR A 31 -28.08 -13.32 -4.28
N ASN A 32 -27.99 -13.02 -5.58
CA ASN A 32 -26.89 -12.28 -6.15
C ASN A 32 -26.80 -11.01 -5.32
N HIS A 33 -25.87 -10.98 -4.39
CA HIS A 33 -25.39 -9.71 -3.86
C HIS A 33 -25.00 -8.93 -5.12
N PRO A 34 -25.52 -7.70 -5.31
CA PRO A 34 -25.02 -6.90 -6.42
C PRO A 34 -23.51 -6.86 -6.22
N ASP A 35 -22.77 -7.38 -7.20
CA ASP A 35 -21.35 -7.10 -7.35
C ASP A 35 -21.25 -5.60 -7.08
N MET A 36 -20.55 -5.22 -6.02
CA MET A 36 -20.01 -3.88 -5.94
C MET A 36 -19.09 -3.80 -7.15
N GLU A 37 -19.61 -3.33 -8.27
CA GLU A 37 -18.79 -2.78 -9.33
C GLU A 37 -18.01 -1.67 -8.63
N LEU A 38 -16.77 -2.02 -8.21
CA LEU A 38 -15.75 -1.04 -7.91
C LEU A 38 -15.73 -0.16 -9.15
N ASP A 39 -16.19 1.07 -8.99
CA ASP A 39 -16.36 2.02 -10.07
C ASP A 39 -15.07 2.03 -10.87
N ARG A 40 -15.13 1.54 -12.13
CA ARG A 40 -13.93 1.30 -12.95
C ARG A 40 -13.14 2.60 -13.18
N ASP A 41 -13.78 3.74 -12.93
CA ASP A 41 -13.20 5.07 -13.03
C ASP A 41 -12.38 5.49 -11.80
N MET A 42 -12.46 4.80 -10.65
CA MET A 42 -11.56 5.06 -9.50
C MET A 42 -10.10 4.68 -9.79
N ASP A 43 -9.86 3.76 -10.73
CA ASP A 43 -8.52 3.37 -11.17
C ASP A 43 -7.87 4.41 -12.11
N ALA A 44 -8.65 5.37 -12.64
CA ALA A 44 -8.16 6.34 -13.63
C ALA A 44 -7.31 7.46 -13.01
N ASN A 45 -7.45 7.74 -11.72
CA ASN A 45 -6.77 8.86 -11.04
C ASN A 45 -5.92 8.37 -9.86
N TYR A 46 -5.22 7.25 -10.05
CA TYR A 46 -4.33 6.65 -9.05
C TYR A 46 -2.96 6.36 -9.66
N CYS A 47 -1.90 6.63 -8.89
CA CYS A 47 -0.53 6.34 -9.29
C CYS A 47 0.30 5.90 -8.08
N PHE A 48 1.33 5.07 -8.33
CA PHE A 48 2.26 4.65 -7.28
C PHE A 48 3.68 4.42 -7.81
N ALA A 49 4.67 4.57 -6.93
CA ALA A 49 6.08 4.30 -7.24
C ALA A 49 6.81 3.71 -6.03
N ASP A 50 7.79 2.85 -6.32
CA ASP A 50 8.80 2.44 -5.33
C ASP A 50 10.10 3.17 -5.69
N ILE A 51 10.52 4.07 -4.81
CA ILE A 51 11.63 5.00 -5.05
C ILE A 51 12.81 4.55 -4.19
N TYR A 52 13.94 4.25 -4.83
CA TYR A 52 15.14 3.84 -4.11
C TYR A 52 15.88 5.04 -3.51
N VAL A 53 15.90 5.11 -2.18
CA VAL A 53 16.67 6.10 -1.41
C VAL A 53 17.24 5.43 -0.17
N ARG A 54 18.55 5.55 0.05
CA ARG A 54 19.18 5.01 1.26
C ARG A 54 18.72 5.82 2.47
N ASN A 55 18.41 5.14 3.57
CA ASN A 55 17.86 5.76 4.77
C ASN A 55 16.52 6.47 4.51
N ALA A 56 15.62 5.77 3.81
CA ALA A 56 14.30 6.27 3.42
C ALA A 56 13.46 6.88 4.56
N PRO A 57 13.51 6.40 5.83
CA PRO A 57 12.73 7.03 6.90
C PRO A 57 13.14 8.49 7.17
N SER A 58 14.40 8.85 6.96
CA SER A 58 14.84 10.25 7.06
C SER A 58 14.32 11.11 5.90
N TYR A 59 14.19 10.55 4.70
CA TYR A 59 13.53 11.25 3.60
C TYR A 59 12.05 11.47 3.89
N LEU A 60 11.34 10.46 4.41
CA LEU A 60 9.95 10.61 4.83
C LEU A 60 9.78 11.73 5.87
N GLN A 61 10.62 11.75 6.91
CA GLN A 61 10.61 12.81 7.91
C GLN A 61 10.92 14.18 7.30
N GLY A 62 11.87 14.26 6.37
CA GLY A 62 12.20 15.50 5.67
C GLY A 62 11.06 16.01 4.78
N VAL A 63 10.38 15.11 4.05
CA VAL A 63 9.24 15.48 3.21
C VAL A 63 8.15 16.07 4.08
N LEU A 64 7.72 15.34 5.12
CA LEU A 64 6.64 15.79 6.02
C LEU A 64 7.03 17.00 6.87
N GLY A 65 8.29 17.12 7.28
CA GLY A 65 8.78 18.23 8.08
C GLY A 65 8.91 19.55 7.32
N THR A 66 8.81 19.53 5.99
CA THR A 66 8.88 20.73 5.14
C THR A 66 7.55 21.10 4.49
N VAL A 67 6.47 20.39 4.86
CA VAL A 67 5.12 20.66 4.36
C VAL A 67 4.66 22.04 4.84
N GLN A 68 3.99 22.75 3.94
CA GLN A 68 3.41 24.07 4.18
C GLN A 68 2.03 24.10 3.54
N GLU A 69 1.17 24.97 4.08
CA GLU A 69 -0.15 25.26 3.52
C GLU A 69 -0.05 25.58 2.01
N PRO A 70 -0.99 25.10 1.18
CA PRO A 70 -2.26 24.44 1.56
C PRO A 70 -2.16 22.91 1.74
N VAL A 71 -0.97 22.32 1.63
CA VAL A 71 -0.77 20.88 1.81
C VAL A 71 -0.66 20.58 3.29
N HIS A 72 -1.35 19.54 3.77
CA HIS A 72 -1.23 19.07 5.15
C HIS A 72 -0.47 17.75 5.21
N GLY A 73 0.51 17.65 6.10
CA GLY A 73 1.33 16.46 6.28
C GLY A 73 1.13 15.87 7.67
N GLU A 74 0.97 14.55 7.73
CA GLU A 74 0.87 13.79 8.98
C GLU A 74 1.87 12.63 8.97
N LEU A 75 2.68 12.52 10.03
CA LEU A 75 3.49 11.34 10.29
C LEU A 75 2.68 10.39 11.17
N ARG A 76 2.20 9.28 10.59
CA ARG A 76 1.38 8.28 11.29
C ARG A 76 2.23 7.36 12.18
N ASP A 77 3.41 7.00 11.69
CA ASP A 77 4.43 6.28 12.46
C ASP A 77 5.83 6.59 11.91
N ALA A 78 6.89 5.98 12.49
CA ALA A 78 8.28 6.25 12.10
C ALA A 78 8.59 5.98 10.61
N ASN A 79 7.75 5.19 9.93
CA ASN A 79 7.91 4.72 8.56
C ASN A 79 6.67 4.97 7.70
N LYS A 80 5.66 5.71 8.17
CA LYS A 80 4.44 5.99 7.39
C LYS A 80 3.99 7.43 7.53
N GLY A 81 3.64 8.02 6.40
CA GLY A 81 3.17 9.38 6.27
C GLY A 81 1.97 9.51 5.35
N LEU A 82 1.24 10.60 5.54
CA LEU A 82 0.17 11.05 4.68
C LEU A 82 0.39 12.51 4.31
N LEU A 83 0.18 12.85 3.04
CA LEU A 83 0.00 14.20 2.55
C LEU A 83 -1.44 14.34 2.05
N ALA A 84 -2.15 15.35 2.52
CA ALA A 84 -3.48 15.72 2.05
C ALA A 84 -3.40 17.02 1.25
N PHE A 85 -4.00 16.99 0.06
CA PHE A 85 -4.16 18.10 -0.86
C PHE A 85 -5.66 18.43 -0.96
N GLU A 86 -6.00 19.55 -1.60
CA GLU A 86 -7.41 19.93 -1.81
C GLU A 86 -8.17 18.85 -2.60
N ASP A 87 -7.55 18.33 -3.66
CA ASP A 87 -8.17 17.38 -4.59
C ASP A 87 -7.52 15.99 -4.58
N GLY A 88 -6.83 15.61 -3.51
CA GLY A 88 -6.24 14.28 -3.42
C GLY A 88 -5.40 13.99 -2.20
N VAL A 89 -4.86 12.78 -2.17
CA VAL A 89 -4.07 12.25 -1.05
C VAL A 89 -2.86 11.49 -1.56
N CYS A 90 -1.80 11.50 -0.76
CA CYS A 90 -0.58 10.76 -1.03
C CYS A 90 -0.10 10.07 0.25
N GLU A 91 -0.06 8.75 0.23
CA GLU A 91 0.50 7.92 1.28
C GLU A 91 1.94 7.57 0.95
N ILE A 92 2.82 7.72 1.94
CA ILE A 92 4.25 7.42 1.79
C ILE A 92 4.64 6.43 2.90
N SER A 93 5.12 5.26 2.50
CA SER A 93 5.70 4.28 3.42
C SER A 93 7.20 4.16 3.18
N ALA A 94 7.98 4.00 4.24
CA ALA A 94 9.43 3.88 4.20
C ALA A 94 9.87 2.51 4.69
N SER A 95 10.78 1.89 3.94
CA SER A 95 11.62 0.78 4.41
C SER A 95 13.03 1.31 4.71
N SER A 96 14.03 0.44 4.89
CA SER A 96 15.42 0.91 5.05
C SER A 96 15.97 1.63 3.81
N SER A 97 15.46 1.32 2.62
CA SER A 97 16.07 1.74 1.34
C SER A 97 15.07 2.09 0.24
N PHE A 98 13.77 2.07 0.53
CA PHE A 98 12.73 2.42 -0.42
C PHE A 98 11.67 3.30 0.24
N LEU A 99 11.20 4.28 -0.52
CA LEU A 99 9.92 4.93 -0.29
C LEU A 99 8.90 4.32 -1.24
N THR A 100 7.83 3.76 -0.71
CA THR A 100 6.65 3.39 -1.49
C THR A 100 5.67 4.54 -1.39
N VAL A 101 5.39 5.18 -2.53
CA VAL A 101 4.45 6.30 -2.65
C VAL A 101 3.22 5.81 -3.39
N ALA A 102 2.04 6.05 -2.84
CA ALA A 102 0.76 5.79 -3.48
C ALA A 102 -0.11 7.05 -3.37
N MET A 103 -0.70 7.48 -4.49
CA MET A 103 -1.48 8.71 -4.55
C MET A 103 -2.75 8.52 -5.34
N SER A 104 -3.78 9.26 -4.96
CA SER A 104 -5.05 9.35 -5.68
C SER A 104 -5.55 10.78 -5.69
N ALA A 105 -6.18 11.18 -6.78
CA ALA A 105 -6.76 12.51 -6.94
C ALA A 105 -8.15 12.45 -7.60
N SER A 106 -8.84 13.58 -7.60
CA SER A 106 -10.15 13.74 -8.27
C SER A 106 -10.06 13.64 -9.80
N ASP A 107 -8.92 14.04 -10.37
CA ASP A 107 -8.61 13.99 -11.80
C ASP A 107 -7.10 13.84 -12.06
N GLY A 108 -6.73 13.72 -13.34
CA GLY A 108 -5.32 13.58 -13.75
C GLY A 108 -4.47 14.83 -13.50
N GLU A 109 -5.06 16.04 -13.49
CA GLU A 109 -4.32 17.27 -13.19
C GLU A 109 -3.92 17.30 -11.70
N GLY A 110 -4.85 16.97 -10.80
CA GLY A 110 -4.56 16.80 -9.38
C GLY A 110 -3.50 15.72 -9.14
N LEU A 111 -3.54 14.62 -9.89
CA LEU A 111 -2.53 13.56 -9.79
C LEU A 111 -1.14 14.05 -10.20
N ASP A 112 -1.07 14.83 -11.29
CA ASP A 112 0.18 15.45 -11.77
C ASP A 112 0.74 16.48 -10.79
N GLN A 113 -0.12 17.25 -10.12
CA GLN A 113 0.29 18.19 -9.08
C GLN A 113 0.89 17.46 -7.87
N ILE A 114 0.22 16.41 -7.37
CA ILE A 114 0.71 15.61 -6.24
C ILE A 114 2.05 14.96 -6.59
N ARG A 115 2.16 14.40 -7.81
CA ARG A 115 3.40 13.82 -8.33
C ARG A 115 4.54 14.84 -8.35
N GLY A 116 4.32 16.00 -8.96
CA GLY A 116 5.32 17.07 -9.04
C GLY A 116 5.78 17.54 -7.66
N TYR A 117 4.84 17.71 -6.73
CA TYR A 117 5.13 18.09 -5.35
C TYR A 117 6.04 17.07 -4.66
N VAL A 118 5.72 15.78 -4.74
CA VAL A 118 6.51 14.71 -4.11
C VAL A 118 7.92 14.65 -4.71
N GLU A 119 8.03 14.74 -6.03
CA GLU A 119 9.33 14.73 -6.71
C GLU A 119 10.20 15.92 -6.32
N GLU A 120 9.63 17.13 -6.28
CA GLU A 120 10.33 18.35 -5.88
C GLU A 120 10.84 18.24 -4.43
N LYS A 121 9.99 17.78 -3.51
CA LYS A 121 10.36 17.60 -2.11
C LYS A 121 11.47 16.58 -1.95
N LEU A 122 11.38 15.44 -2.62
CA LEU A 122 12.42 14.42 -2.52
C LEU A 122 13.75 14.88 -3.13
N ARG A 123 13.71 15.58 -4.27
CA ARG A 123 14.92 16.15 -4.89
C ARG A 123 15.54 17.24 -4.03
N SER A 124 14.75 18.11 -3.39
CA SER A 124 15.29 19.17 -2.54
C SER A 124 15.96 18.67 -1.26
N LEU A 125 15.65 17.44 -0.83
CA LEU A 125 16.32 16.77 0.29
C LEU A 125 17.61 16.04 -0.11
N SER A 126 17.91 15.95 -1.40
CA SER A 126 19.05 15.23 -1.92
C SER A 126 20.04 16.18 -2.59
N ASP A 127 21.12 16.51 -1.88
CA ASP A 127 22.21 17.32 -2.43
C ASP A 127 23.12 16.55 -3.41
N HIS A 128 23.12 15.22 -3.36
CA HIS A 128 24.14 14.37 -4.01
C HIS A 128 23.60 13.13 -4.72
N GLN A 129 22.36 12.69 -4.44
CA GLN A 129 21.78 11.50 -5.06
C GLN A 129 20.79 11.92 -6.16
N VAL A 130 21.01 11.43 -7.37
CA VAL A 130 19.98 11.46 -8.42
C VAL A 130 18.88 10.48 -7.99
N ILE A 131 17.67 11.00 -7.78
CA ILE A 131 16.49 10.19 -7.46
C ILE A 131 15.74 9.93 -8.75
N GLU A 132 15.58 8.66 -9.10
CA GLU A 132 14.78 8.21 -10.23
C GLU A 132 13.36 7.86 -9.76
N PHE A 133 12.40 8.22 -10.59
CA PHE A 133 10.98 8.00 -10.33
C PHE A 133 10.40 7.18 -11.47
N ASP A 134 9.90 5.99 -11.15
CA ASP A 134 9.21 5.11 -12.09
C ASP A 134 7.76 4.94 -11.62
N TRP A 135 6.91 5.83 -12.13
CA TRP A 135 5.50 5.91 -11.79
C TRP A 135 4.69 4.85 -12.54
N ARG A 136 3.85 4.13 -11.82
CA ARG A 136 2.98 3.08 -12.35
C ARG A 136 1.51 3.48 -12.21
N LYS A 137 0.73 3.14 -13.25
CA LYS A 137 -0.65 3.58 -13.52
C LYS A 137 -0.74 5.09 -13.86
N HIS A 138 -1.51 5.38 -14.91
CA HIS A 138 -1.70 6.69 -15.56
C HIS A 138 -3.14 6.83 -16.00
#